data_AF-A0A075MUK1-F1
#
_entry.id   AF-A0A075MUK1-F1
#
_cell.length_a   1.000
_cell.length_b   1.000
_cell.length_c   1.000
_cell.angle_alpha   90.00
_cell.angle_beta   90.00
_cell.angle_gamma   90.00
#
_symmetry.space_group_name_H-M   'P 1'
#
loop_
_entity.id
_entity.type
_entity.pdbx_description
1 polymer ?
#
loop_
_entity_poly.entity_id
_entity_poly.type
_entity_poly.pdbx_seq_one_letter_code
_entity_poly.pdbx_strand_id
1 'polypeptide(L)'
;MAANVNLEQPNENSIVSDKEMIRSLIASVIQMGKDRGYEVIENHDLGAGSVHAVWNFKHGSESIPDLRLGFICLTDTSAFVINEAIARAMLNLVDKLVLIVPSEAMTKQVKDAIESMPDRSILQLRKYITVLTPSTLVSKSEIQSRDSATEVL
;
A
#
# COMPACT_ATOMS: atom_id res chain seq x y z
N MET A 1 42.12 13.33 16.09
CA MET A 1 41.37 13.38 14.82
C MET A 1 39.95 12.95 15.12
N ALA A 2 39.03 13.90 15.30
CA ALA A 2 37.61 13.62 15.47
C ALA A 2 36.97 13.62 14.07
N ALA A 3 36.28 12.54 13.73
CA ALA A 3 35.54 12.43 12.48
C ALA A 3 34.30 13.34 12.55
N ASN A 4 34.27 14.37 11.71
CA ASN A 4 33.04 15.14 11.46
C ASN A 4 32.07 14.23 10.72
N VAL A 5 31.12 13.66 11.46
CA VAL A 5 29.93 13.06 10.88
C VAL A 5 29.01 14.22 10.48
N ASN A 6 29.05 14.58 9.20
CA ASN A 6 28.07 15.49 8.62
C ASN A 6 26.72 14.77 8.61
N LEU A 7 25.90 15.03 9.63
CA LEU A 7 24.47 14.71 9.60
C LEU A 7 23.84 15.68 8.60
N GLU A 8 23.63 15.24 7.35
CA GLU A 8 22.83 15.98 6.38
C GLU A 8 21.45 16.22 7.01
N GLN A 9 21.15 17.47 7.34
CA GLN A 9 19.82 17.84 7.82
C GLN A 9 18.85 17.67 6.65
N PRO A 10 17.71 16.99 6.87
CA PRO A 10 16.75 16.77 5.80
C PRO A 10 16.19 18.12 5.35
N ASN A 11 16.23 18.37 4.04
CA ASN A 11 15.76 19.61 3.43
C ASN A 11 14.24 19.76 3.67
N GLU A 12 13.81 20.74 4.45
CA GLU A 12 12.39 20.91 4.82
C GLU A 12 11.46 21.01 3.59
N ASN A 13 11.96 21.58 2.49
CA ASN A 13 11.23 21.69 1.23
C ASN A 13 10.93 20.33 0.57
N SER A 14 11.82 19.34 0.70
CA SER A 14 11.56 18.01 0.13
C SER A 14 10.55 17.22 0.98
N ILE A 15 10.57 17.39 2.30
CA ILE A 15 9.60 16.74 3.21
C ILE A 15 8.17 17.25 2.96
N VAL A 16 8.01 18.56 2.71
CA VAL A 16 6.70 19.16 2.40
C VAL A 16 6.17 18.62 1.07
N SER A 17 7.02 18.55 0.04
CA SER A 17 6.69 17.98 -1.27
C SER A 17 6.26 16.51 -1.17
N ASP A 18 6.95 15.70 -0.36
CA ASP A 18 6.61 14.29 -0.17
C ASP A 18 5.25 14.10 0.52
N LYS A 19 4.96 14.92 1.55
CA LYS A 19 3.67 14.87 2.25
C LYS A 19 2.50 15.24 1.33
N GLU A 20 2.68 16.24 0.48
CA GLU A 20 1.66 16.64 -0.50
C GLU A 20 1.44 15.56 -1.56
N MET A 21 2.53 14.95 -2.04
CA MET A 21 2.46 13.82 -2.97
C MET A 21 1.71 12.65 -2.33
N ILE A 22 2.10 12.21 -1.12
CA ILE A 22 1.43 11.12 -0.40
C ILE A 22 -0.06 11.40 -0.24
N ARG A 23 -0.45 12.63 0.16
CA ARG A 23 -1.85 13.04 0.28
C ARG A 23 -2.61 12.90 -1.02
N SER A 24 -2.03 13.35 -2.14
CA SER A 24 -2.65 13.23 -3.46
C SER A 24 -2.83 11.77 -3.88
N LEU A 25 -1.77 10.96 -3.71
CA LEU A 25 -1.80 9.53 -4.05
C LEU A 25 -2.86 8.79 -3.24
N ILE A 26 -2.90 8.98 -1.91
CA ILE A 26 -3.84 8.26 -1.05
C ILE A 26 -5.28 8.74 -1.23
N ALA A 27 -5.51 10.01 -1.53
CA ALA A 27 -6.86 10.54 -1.78
C ALA A 27 -7.55 9.78 -2.91
N SER A 28 -6.81 9.43 -3.98
CA SER A 28 -7.36 8.65 -5.10
C SER A 28 -7.80 7.23 -4.66
N VAL A 29 -7.07 6.61 -3.75
CA VAL A 29 -7.37 5.29 -3.20
C VAL A 29 -8.53 5.34 -2.23
N ILE A 30 -8.58 6.35 -1.38
CA ILE A 30 -9.71 6.55 -0.45
C ILE A 30 -11.00 6.75 -1.24
N GLN A 31 -10.99 7.59 -2.26
CA GLN A 31 -12.17 7.84 -3.09
C GLN A 31 -12.61 6.56 -3.81
N MET A 32 -11.68 5.81 -4.39
CA MET A 32 -11.98 4.54 -5.05
C MET A 32 -12.60 3.49 -4.11
N GLY A 33 -12.12 3.41 -2.87
CA GLY A 33 -12.70 2.50 -1.88
C GLY A 33 -14.15 2.88 -1.56
N LYS A 34 -14.41 4.18 -1.36
CA LYS A 34 -15.74 4.73 -1.10
C LYS A 34 -16.68 4.52 -2.30
N ASP A 35 -16.21 4.76 -3.52
CA ASP A 35 -17.00 4.57 -4.76
C ASP A 35 -17.39 3.10 -5.00
N ARG A 36 -16.56 2.17 -4.53
CA ARG A 36 -16.83 0.71 -4.59
C ARG A 36 -17.69 0.22 -3.43
N GLY A 37 -18.09 1.08 -2.50
CA GLY A 37 -18.92 0.74 -1.35
C GLY A 37 -18.17 0.03 -0.21
N TYR A 38 -16.84 0.08 -0.19
CA TYR A 38 -16.05 -0.45 0.91
C TYR A 38 -16.04 0.51 2.11
N GLU A 39 -15.91 -0.05 3.31
CA GLU A 39 -15.63 0.75 4.49
C GLU A 39 -14.15 1.15 4.46
N VAL A 40 -13.88 2.45 4.32
CA VAL A 40 -12.53 3.00 4.25
C VAL A 40 -12.18 3.68 5.57
N ILE A 41 -11.11 3.22 6.21
CA ILE A 41 -10.52 3.84 7.40
C ILE A 41 -9.26 4.59 6.96
N GLU A 42 -9.23 5.89 7.23
CA GLU A 42 -8.07 6.74 6.94
C GLU A 42 -7.15 6.79 8.17
N ASN A 43 -5.83 6.76 7.95
CA ASN A 43 -4.82 6.81 9.01
C ASN A 43 -5.01 5.78 10.14
N HIS A 44 -5.24 4.51 9.77
CA HIS A 44 -5.46 3.43 10.72
C HIS A 44 -4.17 3.11 11.51
N ASP A 45 -4.19 3.25 12.84
CA ASP A 45 -3.02 3.03 13.70
C ASP A 45 -3.41 2.33 15.02
N LEU A 46 -2.81 1.17 15.28
CA LEU A 46 -2.93 0.38 16.50
C LEU A 46 -1.67 0.49 17.39
N GLY A 47 -0.86 1.54 17.19
CA GLY A 47 0.34 1.84 17.98
C GLY A 47 1.66 1.46 17.32
N ALA A 48 1.63 1.10 16.03
CA ALA A 48 2.81 0.73 15.24
C ALA A 48 3.16 1.74 14.15
N GLY A 49 2.39 2.82 14.04
CA GLY A 49 2.47 3.80 12.97
C GLY A 49 1.34 3.61 11.97
N SER A 50 0.84 4.73 11.46
CA SER A 50 -0.35 4.80 10.60
C SER A 50 -0.26 3.93 9.34
N VAL A 51 -1.34 3.28 8.95
CA VAL A 51 -1.57 2.81 7.58
C VAL A 51 -2.44 3.86 6.90
N HIS A 52 -1.96 4.45 5.81
CA HIS A 52 -2.57 5.65 5.24
C HIS A 52 -4.06 5.46 4.89
N ALA A 53 -4.42 4.29 4.36
CA ALA A 53 -5.81 3.88 4.22
C ALA A 53 -5.95 2.37 4.41
N VAL A 54 -7.08 1.93 4.96
CA VAL A 54 -7.47 0.52 5.04
C VAL A 54 -8.87 0.37 4.46
N TRP A 55 -9.05 -0.58 3.55
CA TRP A 55 -10.37 -0.99 3.08
C TRP A 55 -10.77 -2.27 3.83
N ASN A 56 -11.93 -2.21 4.51
CA ASN A 56 -12.53 -3.36 5.16
C ASN A 56 -13.55 -4.02 4.20
N PHE A 57 -13.32 -5.28 3.90
CA PHE A 57 -14.20 -6.13 3.12
C PHE A 57 -15.05 -6.96 4.07
N LYS A 58 -16.32 -6.60 4.15
CA LYS A 58 -17.32 -7.32 4.95
C LYS A 58 -17.98 -8.38 4.07
N HIS A 59 -17.85 -9.64 4.46
CA HIS A 59 -18.40 -10.78 3.72
C HIS A 59 -19.89 -11.00 4.00
N GLY A 60 -20.50 -10.19 4.88
CA GLY A 60 -21.92 -10.27 5.24
C GLY A 60 -22.29 -11.45 6.16
N SER A 61 -21.34 -12.31 6.49
CA SER A 61 -21.50 -13.44 7.41
C SER A 61 -20.68 -13.21 8.67
N GLU A 62 -21.30 -13.35 9.85
CA GLU A 62 -20.60 -13.25 11.14
C GLU A 62 -19.57 -14.38 11.36
N SER A 63 -19.63 -15.45 10.56
CA SER A 63 -18.72 -16.59 10.64
C SER A 63 -17.44 -16.43 9.83
N ILE A 64 -17.35 -15.39 8.99
CA ILE A 64 -16.18 -15.13 8.15
C ILE A 64 -15.54 -13.82 8.62
N PRO A 65 -14.25 -13.82 8.99
CA PRO A 65 -13.59 -12.60 9.42
C PRO A 65 -13.57 -11.57 8.28
N ASP A 66 -13.72 -10.29 8.62
CA ASP A 66 -13.54 -9.20 7.67
C ASP A 66 -12.10 -9.19 7.15
N LEU A 67 -11.94 -8.94 5.84
CA LEU A 67 -10.63 -8.87 5.21
C LEU A 67 -10.19 -7.41 5.13
N ARG A 68 -8.96 -7.12 5.55
CA ARG A 68 -8.38 -5.77 5.57
C ARG A 68 -7.31 -5.62 4.51
N LEU A 69 -7.55 -4.72 3.56
CA LEU A 69 -6.58 -4.32 2.55
C LEU A 69 -5.99 -2.97 2.95
N GLY A 70 -4.71 -2.95 3.34
CA GLY A 70 -4.02 -1.75 3.76
C GLY A 70 -3.18 -1.13 2.64
N PHE A 71 -3.12 0.19 2.62
CA PHE A 71 -2.44 0.97 1.60
C PHE A 71 -1.40 1.88 2.26
N ILE A 72 -0.14 1.77 1.80
CA ILE A 72 0.95 2.63 2.25
C ILE A 72 1.66 3.23 1.04
N CYS A 73 1.69 4.56 0.95
CA CYS A 73 2.50 5.29 -0.03
C CYS A 73 3.97 5.30 0.39
N LEU A 74 4.87 5.02 -0.55
CA LEU A 74 6.32 5.10 -0.38
C LEU A 74 6.91 6.18 -1.28
N THR A 75 7.76 7.04 -0.73
CA THR A 75 8.57 8.01 -1.49
C THR A 75 10.03 7.60 -1.59
N ASP A 76 10.44 6.55 -0.87
CA ASP A 76 11.78 5.98 -0.86
C ASP A 76 11.71 4.46 -1.12
N THR A 77 12.73 3.94 -1.80
CA THR A 77 12.90 2.52 -2.15
C THR A 77 13.92 1.81 -1.25
N SER A 78 14.44 2.48 -0.22
CA SER A 78 15.36 1.88 0.73
C SER A 78 14.73 0.68 1.44
N ALA A 79 15.53 -0.37 1.67
CA ALA A 79 15.04 -1.58 2.32
C ALA A 79 14.51 -1.31 3.74
N PHE A 80 15.04 -0.29 4.43
CA PHE A 80 14.55 0.16 5.72
C PHE A 80 13.09 0.62 5.66
N VAL A 81 12.77 1.54 4.74
CA VAL A 81 11.42 2.09 4.58
C VAL A 81 10.42 1.01 4.16
N ILE A 82 10.82 0.11 3.26
CA ILE A 82 9.99 -1.02 2.84
C ILE A 82 9.71 -1.95 4.02
N ASN A 83 10.73 -2.31 4.81
CA ASN A 83 10.57 -3.15 6.00
C ASN A 83 9.69 -2.49 7.06
N GLU A 84 9.84 -1.19 7.27
CA GLU A 84 8.99 -0.43 8.20
C GLU A 84 7.53 -0.45 7.73
N ALA A 85 7.27 -0.24 6.45
CA ALA A 85 5.91 -0.29 5.89
C ALA A 85 5.28 -1.69 6.04
N ILE A 86 6.05 -2.74 5.80
CA ILE A 86 5.60 -4.13 6.00
C ILE A 86 5.29 -4.37 7.49
N ALA A 87 6.19 -3.99 8.39
CA ALA A 87 6.01 -4.13 9.84
C ALA A 87 4.78 -3.36 10.34
N ARG A 88 4.58 -2.12 9.86
CA ARG A 88 3.39 -1.31 10.15
C ARG A 88 2.12 -2.04 9.77
N ALA A 89 2.03 -2.56 8.54
CA ALA A 89 0.84 -3.26 8.07
C ALA A 89 0.52 -4.49 8.94
N MET A 90 1.53 -5.29 9.26
CA MET A 90 1.37 -6.49 10.09
C MET A 90 0.87 -6.18 11.50
N LEU A 91 1.50 -5.19 12.15
CA LEU A 91 1.16 -4.81 13.53
C LEU A 91 -0.21 -4.11 13.60
N ASN A 92 -0.65 -3.51 12.49
CA ASN A 92 -2.01 -2.99 12.33
C ASN A 92 -3.05 -4.04 11.92
N LEU A 93 -2.68 -5.32 11.88
CA LEU A 93 -3.54 -6.45 11.52
C LEU A 93 -4.16 -6.29 10.12
N VAL A 94 -3.34 -5.87 9.16
CA VAL A 94 -3.70 -5.82 7.73
C VAL A 94 -3.42 -7.18 7.10
N ASP A 95 -4.42 -7.77 6.46
CA ASP A 95 -4.31 -9.08 5.81
C ASP A 95 -3.56 -9.00 4.48
N LYS A 96 -3.74 -7.90 3.74
CA LYS A 96 -3.09 -7.66 2.45
C LYS A 96 -2.55 -6.23 2.37
N LEU A 97 -1.25 -6.09 2.07
CA LEU A 97 -0.59 -4.78 1.95
C LEU A 97 -0.43 -4.39 0.48
N VAL A 98 -0.84 -3.17 0.15
CA VAL A 98 -0.60 -2.52 -1.13
C VAL A 98 0.35 -1.36 -0.93
N LEU A 99 1.52 -1.42 -1.57
CA LEU A 99 2.49 -0.34 -1.57
C LEU A 99 2.24 0.54 -2.79
N ILE A 100 1.95 1.82 -2.55
CA ILE A 100 1.70 2.80 -3.62
C ILE A 100 2.99 3.58 -3.85
N VAL A 101 3.49 3.59 -5.07
CA VAL A 101 4.69 4.33 -5.46
C VAL A 101 4.38 5.35 -6.55
N PRO A 102 5.06 6.51 -6.56
CA PRO A 102 4.75 7.58 -7.50
C PRO A 102 5.19 7.29 -8.94
N SER A 103 6.16 6.37 -9.15
CA SER A 103 6.69 6.06 -10.47
C SER A 103 6.81 4.55 -10.73
N GLU A 104 6.74 4.18 -12.01
CA GLU A 104 6.90 2.79 -12.46
C GLU A 104 8.35 2.30 -12.25
N ALA A 105 9.34 3.19 -12.38
CA ALA A 105 10.73 2.88 -12.08
C ALA A 105 10.91 2.42 -10.61
N MET A 106 10.25 3.10 -9.67
CA MET A 106 10.24 2.71 -8.26
C MET A 106 9.49 1.40 -8.01
N THR A 107 8.46 1.10 -8.82
CA THR A 107 7.73 -0.17 -8.70
C THR A 107 8.67 -1.35 -8.88
N LYS A 108 9.53 -1.30 -9.90
CA LYS A 108 10.52 -2.35 -10.14
C LYS A 108 11.54 -2.44 -9.01
N GLN A 109 12.07 -1.31 -8.55
CA GLN A 109 13.05 -1.29 -7.47
C GLN A 109 12.50 -1.84 -6.16
N VAL A 110 11.28 -1.45 -5.77
CA VAL A 110 10.62 -1.97 -4.57
C VAL A 110 10.32 -3.45 -4.70
N LYS A 111 9.88 -3.90 -5.89
CA LYS A 111 9.63 -5.32 -6.15
C LYS A 111 10.91 -6.15 -6.06
N ASP A 112 11.97 -5.73 -6.74
CA ASP A 112 13.28 -6.38 -6.70
C ASP A 112 13.82 -6.40 -5.25
N ALA A 113 13.63 -5.32 -4.50
CA ALA A 113 14.00 -5.24 -3.09
C ALA A 113 13.23 -6.26 -2.23
N ILE A 114 11.91 -6.38 -2.40
CA ILE A 114 11.07 -7.36 -1.69
C ILE A 114 11.49 -8.79 -2.05
N GLU A 115 11.76 -9.07 -3.32
CA GLU A 115 12.20 -10.40 -3.78
C GLU A 115 13.61 -10.77 -3.28
N SER A 116 14.48 -9.77 -3.06
CA SER A 116 15.84 -9.97 -2.54
C SER A 116 15.91 -10.20 -1.03
N MET A 117 14.82 -10.02 -0.29
CA MET A 117 14.82 -10.16 1.17
C MET A 117 15.03 -11.63 1.59
N PRO A 118 15.87 -11.90 2.60
CA PRO A 118 16.12 -13.26 3.05
C PRO A 118 14.86 -13.91 3.61
N ASP A 119 14.58 -15.14 3.17
CA ASP A 119 13.41 -15.97 3.54
C ASP A 119 13.21 -16.20 5.05
N ARG A 120 14.17 -15.81 5.88
CA ARG A 120 14.19 -16.08 7.33
C ARG A 120 13.60 -14.97 8.20
N SER A 121 13.20 -13.85 7.61
CA SER A 121 12.73 -12.69 8.37
C SER A 121 11.23 -12.51 8.19
N ILE A 122 10.45 -12.91 9.19
CA ILE A 122 9.12 -12.35 9.50
C ILE A 122 8.20 -12.10 8.27
N LEU A 123 7.50 -13.16 7.85
CA LEU A 123 6.08 -13.22 7.41
C LEU A 123 5.70 -13.73 6.01
N GLN A 124 4.67 -14.57 6.08
CA GLN A 124 3.84 -15.10 5.00
C GLN A 124 3.18 -14.01 4.13
N LEU A 125 3.24 -12.73 4.53
CA LEU A 125 2.71 -11.58 3.80
C LEU A 125 3.43 -11.30 2.47
N ARG A 126 4.64 -11.81 2.23
CA ARG A 126 5.30 -11.72 0.91
C ARG A 126 4.41 -12.21 -0.24
N LYS A 127 3.53 -13.17 0.03
CA LYS A 127 2.58 -13.73 -0.95
C LYS A 127 1.41 -12.79 -1.27
N TYR A 128 1.24 -11.73 -0.49
CA TYR A 128 0.09 -10.85 -0.52
C TYR A 128 0.46 -9.38 -0.73
N ILE A 129 1.75 -9.01 -0.77
CA ILE A 129 2.16 -7.64 -1.09
C ILE A 129 1.91 -7.36 -2.58
N THR A 130 1.22 -6.26 -2.88
CA THR A 130 1.06 -5.77 -4.26
C THR A 130 1.65 -4.37 -4.36
N VAL A 131 2.57 -4.13 -5.29
CA VAL A 131 3.13 -2.79 -5.52
C VAL A 131 2.45 -2.20 -6.75
N LEU A 132 1.85 -1.02 -6.60
CA LEU A 132 1.10 -0.36 -7.66
C LEU A 132 1.51 1.10 -7.79
N THR A 133 1.36 1.61 -9.01
CA THR A 133 1.35 3.05 -9.28
C THR A 133 -0.09 3.54 -9.30
N PRO A 134 -0.35 4.84 -9.04
CA PRO A 134 -1.69 5.40 -9.18
C PRO A 134 -2.31 5.16 -10.56
N SER A 135 -1.49 5.17 -11.61
CA SER A 135 -1.91 4.92 -12.98
C SER A 135 -2.47 3.51 -13.20
N THR A 136 -2.05 2.52 -12.40
CA THR A 136 -2.58 1.15 -12.47
C THR A 136 -3.77 0.91 -11.54
N LEU A 137 -4.04 1.85 -10.62
CA LEU A 137 -5.24 1.85 -9.78
C LEU A 137 -6.47 2.35 -10.55
N VAL A 138 -6.29 3.22 -11.55
CA VAL A 138 -7.40 3.67 -12.41
C VAL A 138 -7.96 2.48 -13.15
N SER A 139 -9.24 2.19 -12.92
CA SER A 139 -9.99 1.12 -13.58
C SER A 139 -9.68 1.14 -15.08
N LYS A 140 -9.15 0.04 -15.63
CA LYS A 140 -9.27 -0.18 -17.07
C LYS A 140 -10.76 -0.27 -17.36
N SER A 141 -11.32 0.79 -17.93
CA SER A 141 -12.71 0.85 -18.40
C SER A 141 -13.01 -0.13 -19.56
N GLU A 142 -12.05 -0.98 -19.93
CA GLU A 142 -12.14 -1.96 -21.01
C GLU A 142 -12.18 -3.42 -20.52
N ILE A 143 -12.65 -3.68 -19.30
CA ILE A 143 -13.22 -5.00 -19.04
C ILE A 143 -14.65 -4.94 -19.54
N GLN A 144 -14.86 -5.37 -20.79
CA GLN A 144 -16.20 -5.61 -21.33
C GLN A 144 -16.99 -6.38 -20.27
N SER A 145 -18.09 -5.79 -19.81
CA SER A 145 -19.11 -6.53 -19.11
C SER A 145 -19.46 -7.72 -19.99
N ARG A 146 -19.25 -8.93 -19.48
CA ARG A 146 -19.80 -10.11 -20.13
C ARG A 146 -21.28 -10.13 -19.76
N ASP A 147 -22.04 -9.24 -20.39
CA ASP A 147 -23.50 -9.21 -20.29
C ASP A 147 -24.06 -10.43 -21.05
N SER A 148 -24.73 -11.28 -20.27
CA SER A 148 -25.92 -12.09 -20.56
C SER A 148 -26.17 -12.59 -22.00
N ALA A 149 -25.98 -13.90 -22.20
CA ALA A 149 -26.78 -14.84 -23.03
C ALA A 149 -25.87 -16.06 -23.32
N THR A 150 -26.23 -17.33 -23.10
CA THR A 150 -27.36 -18.04 -23.71
C THR A 150 -27.53 -19.40 -23.04
N GLU A 151 -28.79 -19.76 -22.90
CA GLU A 151 -29.46 -21.05 -22.71
C GLU A 151 -28.80 -22.32 -23.33
N VAL A 152 -29.23 -23.47 -22.79
CA VAL A 152 -29.25 -24.88 -23.30
C VAL A 152 -27.95 -25.71 -23.34
N LEU A 153 -27.81 -26.64 -22.38
CA LEU A 153 -28.13 -28.09 -22.52
C LEU A 153 -28.02 -28.80 -21.15
#